data_AF-J9GK97-F1
#
_entry.id   AF-J9GK97-F1
#
_cell.length_a   1.000
_cell.length_b   1.000
_cell.length_c   1.000
_cell.angle_alpha   90.00
_cell.angle_beta   90.00
_cell.angle_gamma   90.00
#
_symmetry.space_group_name_H-M   'P 1'
#
loop_
_entity.id
_entity.type
_entity.pdbx_description
1 polymer ?
#
loop_
_entity_poly.entity_id
_entity_poly.type
_entity_poly.pdbx_seq_one_letter_code
_entity_poly.pdbx_strand_id
1 'polypeptide(L)'
;MPPVTDENTRVLAVSRTREALLELNHRSPGPVQLNIRIVDSQQGLFESVNLPCLRTIQRYMAWDDWSDALSSLYGKKILIVVGEHRPFSPKQKESIESFCHSCNAAVYVNHFSNYHGAYSVSANLAVSGGAMKLLAPDIIITIGGQTGDYPLYSALLGLSNVEHWRVNEEGDVVDTYSKLTKIFEVPDFYFFQRMSAGEISDHTYFQAWTELNNSMNYDVELPFSNL
;
A
#
# COMPACT_ATOMS: atom_id res chain seq x y z
N MET A 1 1.97 6.41 25.17
CA MET A 1 0.70 6.35 24.42
C MET A 1 -0.36 7.18 25.13
N PRO A 2 -1.18 7.95 24.39
CA PRO A 2 -2.30 8.69 24.98
C PRO A 2 -3.41 7.74 25.46
N PRO A 3 -4.26 8.20 26.39
CA PRO A 3 -5.53 7.54 26.66
C PRO A 3 -6.39 7.48 25.38
N VAL A 4 -7.21 6.44 25.23
CA VAL A 4 -8.09 6.27 24.07
C VAL A 4 -9.42 6.98 24.34
N THR A 5 -9.60 8.16 23.75
CA THR A 5 -10.78 9.03 23.96
C THR A 5 -11.69 9.13 22.74
N ASP A 6 -11.15 8.84 21.57
CA ASP A 6 -11.78 9.00 20.27
C ASP A 6 -11.11 8.07 19.26
N GLU A 7 -11.56 8.12 18.00
CA GLU A 7 -11.03 7.24 16.96
C GLU A 7 -9.59 7.57 16.57
N ASN A 8 -9.17 8.84 16.64
CA ASN A 8 -7.80 9.24 16.29
C ASN A 8 -6.79 8.70 17.31
N THR A 9 -7.12 8.83 18.60
CA THR A 9 -6.31 8.28 19.69
C THR A 9 -6.31 6.74 19.69
N ARG A 10 -7.42 6.11 19.29
CA ARG A 10 -7.49 4.65 19.06
C ARG A 10 -6.52 4.22 17.96
N VAL A 11 -6.61 4.83 16.77
CA VAL A 11 -5.74 4.51 15.63
C VAL A 11 -4.27 4.68 16.00
N LEU A 12 -3.93 5.78 16.70
CA LEU A 12 -2.57 6.02 17.17
C LEU A 12 -2.10 4.96 18.16
N ALA A 13 -2.92 4.58 19.15
CA ALA A 13 -2.56 3.55 20.12
C ALA A 13 -2.36 2.17 19.44
N VAL A 14 -3.24 1.81 18.50
CA VAL A 14 -3.12 0.57 17.71
C VAL A 14 -1.84 0.58 16.88
N SER A 15 -1.56 1.68 16.16
CA SER A 15 -0.37 1.83 15.32
C SER A 15 0.92 1.69 16.15
N ARG A 16 1.04 2.42 17.26
CA ARG A 16 2.22 2.34 18.15
C ARG A 16 2.41 0.99 18.80
N THR A 17 1.32 0.31 19.15
CA THR A 17 1.38 -1.05 19.71
C THR A 17 1.86 -2.03 18.65
N ARG A 18 1.34 -1.96 17.42
CA ARG A 18 1.76 -2.82 16.31
C ARG A 18 3.22 -2.61 15.94
N GLU A 19 3.65 -1.36 15.85
CA GLU A 19 5.06 -0.98 15.62
C GLU A 19 5.95 -1.60 16.69
N ALA A 20 5.61 -1.42 17.98
CA ALA A 20 6.39 -2.01 19.07
C ALA A 20 6.42 -3.55 19.03
N LEU A 21 5.32 -4.21 18.67
CA LEU A 21 5.29 -5.67 18.54
C LEU A 21 6.19 -6.18 17.41
N LEU A 22 6.30 -5.44 16.30
CA LEU A 22 7.21 -5.77 15.20
C LEU A 22 8.68 -5.64 15.61
N GLU A 23 9.01 -4.63 16.43
CA GLU A 23 10.39 -4.38 16.87
C GLU A 23 10.95 -5.45 17.82
N LEU A 24 10.09 -6.25 18.46
CA LEU A 24 10.52 -7.37 19.32
C LEU A 24 11.47 -8.36 18.61
N ASN A 25 11.29 -8.55 17.30
CA ASN A 25 12.03 -9.51 16.49
C ASN A 25 12.78 -8.85 15.32
N HIS A 26 12.87 -7.51 15.29
CA HIS A 26 13.44 -6.79 14.16
C HIS A 26 14.97 -6.80 14.21
N ARG A 27 15.61 -7.46 13.23
CA ARG A 27 17.07 -7.61 13.06
C ARG A 27 17.74 -8.29 14.26
N SER A 28 17.90 -7.56 15.36
CA SER A 28 18.38 -8.05 16.64
C SER A 28 17.22 -8.02 17.64
N PRO A 29 16.65 -9.18 18.03
CA PRO A 29 15.54 -9.23 18.97
C PRO A 29 15.86 -8.55 20.29
N GLY A 30 14.88 -7.86 20.87
CA GLY A 30 15.07 -7.08 22.06
C GLY A 30 13.78 -6.65 22.75
N PRO A 31 13.87 -6.16 23.99
CA PRO A 31 12.71 -5.68 24.72
C PRO A 31 12.18 -4.37 24.12
N VAL A 32 10.86 -4.22 24.13
CA VAL A 32 10.18 -2.95 23.82
C VAL A 32 9.46 -2.43 25.05
N GLN A 33 9.45 -1.12 25.23
CA GLN A 33 8.76 -0.47 26.34
C GLN A 33 7.58 0.36 25.83
N LEU A 34 6.38 0.01 26.26
CA LEU A 34 5.17 0.81 26.03
C LEU A 34 4.80 1.57 27.29
N ASN A 35 4.91 2.90 27.26
CA ASN A 35 4.42 3.76 28.32
C ASN A 35 2.93 4.07 28.09
N ILE A 36 2.04 3.53 28.92
CA ILE A 36 0.57 3.70 28.81
C ILE A 36 0.11 4.70 29.86
N ARG A 37 -0.46 5.83 29.41
CA ARG A 37 -1.05 6.81 30.34
C ARG A 37 -2.42 6.33 30.77
N ILE A 38 -2.61 6.17 32.08
CA ILE A 38 -3.89 5.83 32.70
C ILE A 38 -4.50 7.12 33.25
N VAL A 39 -5.79 7.32 32.99
CA VAL A 39 -6.56 8.45 33.52
C VAL A 39 -7.75 7.88 34.29
N ASP A 40 -7.82 8.17 35.59
CA ASP A 40 -8.80 7.56 36.50
C ASP A 40 -10.25 7.80 36.07
N SER A 41 -10.56 8.98 35.52
CA SER A 41 -11.90 9.30 35.01
C SER A 41 -12.32 8.53 33.76
N GLN A 42 -11.38 7.83 33.12
CA GLN A 42 -11.62 7.02 31.91
C GLN A 42 -11.53 5.51 32.20
N GLN A 43 -11.43 5.13 33.48
CA GLN A 43 -11.47 3.74 33.90
C GLN A 43 -12.92 3.25 33.87
N GLY A 44 -13.22 2.36 32.92
CA GLY A 44 -14.48 1.61 32.86
C GLY A 44 -14.27 0.15 33.29
N LEU A 45 -15.34 -0.48 33.78
CA LEU A 45 -15.37 -1.94 33.98
C LEU A 45 -15.28 -2.63 32.61
N PHE A 46 -14.24 -3.43 32.40
CA PHE A 46 -14.11 -4.30 31.23
C PHE A 46 -14.94 -5.57 31.44
N GLU A 47 -16.26 -5.45 31.33
CA GLU A 47 -17.19 -6.57 31.43
C GLU A 47 -17.77 -6.91 30.05
N SER A 48 -17.64 -8.17 29.63
CA SER A 48 -18.33 -8.73 28.46
C SER A 48 -18.09 -8.00 27.13
N VAL A 49 -16.84 -7.58 26.86
CA VAL A 49 -16.49 -6.84 25.63
C VAL A 49 -15.89 -7.79 24.58
N ASN A 50 -16.49 -7.81 23.38
CA ASN A 50 -15.82 -8.37 22.21
C ASN A 50 -14.61 -7.50 21.87
N LEU A 51 -13.41 -8.07 22.00
CA LEU A 51 -12.17 -7.36 21.64
C LEU A 51 -12.14 -7.10 20.12
N PRO A 52 -11.59 -5.95 19.68
CA PRO A 52 -11.46 -5.67 18.27
C PRO A 52 -10.53 -6.70 17.62
N CYS A 53 -10.98 -7.28 16.50
CA CYS A 53 -10.12 -8.12 15.68
C CYS A 53 -9.18 -7.21 14.88
N LEU A 54 -7.90 -7.18 15.25
CA LEU A 54 -6.89 -6.41 14.56
C LEU A 54 -6.12 -7.30 13.59
N ARG A 55 -5.90 -6.82 12.36
CA ARG A 55 -5.01 -7.48 11.40
C ARG A 55 -3.57 -7.51 11.94
N THR A 56 -2.88 -8.62 11.77
CA THR A 56 -1.46 -8.73 12.07
C THR A 56 -0.65 -8.11 10.93
N ILE A 57 0.47 -7.47 11.25
CA ILE A 57 1.47 -7.04 10.27
C ILE A 57 2.62 -8.04 10.33
N GLN A 58 3.07 -8.52 9.18
CA GLN A 58 4.26 -9.34 9.03
C GLN A 58 5.36 -8.53 8.37
N ARG A 59 6.60 -8.66 8.86
CA ARG A 59 7.78 -8.04 8.24
C ARG A 59 8.67 -9.15 7.69
N TYR A 60 9.10 -8.97 6.45
CA TYR A 60 9.93 -9.88 5.67
C TYR A 60 11.23 -9.19 5.29
N MET A 61 12.35 -9.84 5.57
CA MET A 61 13.70 -9.46 5.15
C MET A 61 14.17 -10.39 4.03
N ALA A 62 15.34 -10.09 3.46
CA ALA A 62 15.89 -10.85 2.34
C ALA A 62 16.09 -12.35 2.64
N TRP A 63 16.37 -12.72 3.89
CA TRP A 63 16.61 -14.12 4.30
C TRP A 63 15.36 -14.87 4.77
N ASP A 64 14.21 -14.21 4.85
CA ASP A 64 12.97 -14.86 5.27
C ASP A 64 12.35 -15.68 4.14
N ASP A 65 11.49 -16.64 4.49
CA ASP A 65 10.64 -17.35 3.55
C ASP A 65 9.47 -16.46 3.13
N TRP A 66 9.27 -16.32 1.81
CA TRP A 66 8.21 -15.49 1.21
C TRP A 66 7.15 -16.34 0.50
N SER A 67 7.15 -17.66 0.71
CA SER A 67 6.28 -18.60 0.01
C SER A 67 4.79 -18.28 0.21
N ASP A 68 4.40 -17.84 1.41
CA ASP A 68 3.03 -17.42 1.70
C ASP A 68 2.65 -16.17 0.90
N ALA A 69 3.53 -15.15 0.88
CA ALA A 69 3.33 -13.94 0.12
C ALA A 69 3.27 -14.21 -1.39
N LEU A 70 4.19 -15.04 -1.91
CA LEU A 70 4.19 -15.44 -3.32
C LEU A 70 2.88 -16.15 -3.68
N SER A 71 2.44 -17.11 -2.85
CA SER A 71 1.19 -17.84 -3.07
C SER A 71 -0.03 -16.93 -3.06
N SER A 72 -0.01 -15.85 -2.28
CA SER A 72 -1.11 -14.90 -2.20
C SER A 72 -1.28 -14.00 -3.43
N LEU A 73 -0.28 -13.94 -4.33
CA LEU A 73 -0.36 -13.16 -5.57
C LEU A 73 -1.20 -13.86 -6.66
N TYR A 74 -1.31 -15.19 -6.64
CA TYR A 74 -1.96 -15.94 -7.71
C TYR A 74 -3.44 -15.56 -7.86
N GLY A 75 -3.83 -15.21 -9.09
CA GLY A 75 -5.20 -14.84 -9.44
C GLY A 75 -5.69 -13.54 -8.81
N LYS A 76 -4.80 -12.68 -8.30
CA LYS A 76 -5.14 -11.40 -7.68
C LYS A 76 -4.93 -10.21 -8.61
N LYS A 77 -5.79 -9.19 -8.46
CA LYS A 77 -5.57 -7.86 -9.05
C LYS A 77 -4.63 -7.06 -8.16
N ILE A 78 -3.48 -6.71 -8.70
CA ILE A 78 -2.40 -6.07 -7.94
C ILE A 78 -2.23 -4.63 -8.41
N LEU A 79 -2.44 -3.66 -7.52
CA LEU A 79 -2.15 -2.26 -7.80
C LEU A 79 -0.81 -1.87 -7.16
N ILE A 80 0.20 -1.64 -7.99
CA ILE A 80 1.47 -1.07 -7.53
C ILE A 80 1.28 0.45 -7.50
N VAL A 81 1.45 1.07 -6.33
CA VAL A 81 1.36 2.52 -6.14
C VAL A 81 2.77 3.06 -5.95
N VAL A 82 3.22 3.88 -6.89
CA VAL A 82 4.55 4.50 -6.84
C VAL A 82 4.40 5.93 -6.33
N GLY A 83 4.81 6.17 -5.09
CA GLY A 83 4.90 7.53 -4.53
C GLY A 83 6.16 8.25 -4.99
N GLU A 84 6.55 9.30 -4.26
CA GLU A 84 7.79 10.03 -4.50
C GLU A 84 9.01 9.10 -4.62
N HIS A 85 9.67 9.11 -5.76
CA HIS A 85 10.84 8.26 -5.99
C HIS A 85 11.87 8.98 -6.86
N ARG A 86 13.14 8.62 -6.69
CA ARG A 86 14.20 9.07 -7.61
C ARG A 86 13.98 8.46 -9.01
N PRO A 87 14.57 9.02 -10.07
CA PRO A 87 14.53 8.38 -11.38
C PRO A 87 14.94 6.90 -11.30
N PHE A 88 14.11 6.02 -11.85
CA PHE A 88 14.32 4.59 -11.80
C PHE A 88 15.54 4.19 -12.65
N SER A 89 16.41 3.38 -12.07
CA SER A 89 17.47 2.72 -12.84
C SER A 89 16.88 1.68 -13.82
N PRO A 90 17.60 1.31 -14.89
CA PRO A 90 17.15 0.27 -15.82
C PRO A 90 16.79 -1.04 -15.10
N LYS A 91 17.58 -1.44 -14.10
CA LYS A 91 17.35 -2.63 -13.27
C LYS A 91 16.02 -2.57 -12.52
N GLN A 92 15.72 -1.43 -11.87
CA GLN A 92 14.46 -1.27 -11.14
C GLN A 92 13.28 -1.29 -12.10
N LYS A 93 13.39 -0.58 -13.23
CA LYS A 93 12.34 -0.58 -14.25
C LYS A 93 12.06 -2.00 -14.77
N GLU A 94 13.10 -2.73 -15.17
CA GLU A 94 13.00 -4.08 -15.70
C GLU A 94 12.40 -5.05 -14.67
N SER A 95 12.74 -4.91 -13.39
CA SER A 95 12.17 -5.75 -12.32
C SER A 95 10.67 -5.55 -12.17
N ILE A 96 10.17 -4.31 -12.23
CA ILE A 96 8.74 -4.01 -12.15
C ILE A 96 8.03 -4.52 -13.40
N GLU A 97 8.62 -4.31 -14.59
CA GLU A 97 8.03 -4.80 -15.84
C GLU A 97 7.96 -6.32 -15.90
N SER A 98 9.00 -7.02 -15.41
CA SER A 98 9.00 -8.49 -15.29
C SER A 98 7.92 -8.98 -14.32
N PHE A 99 7.77 -8.29 -13.18
CA PHE A 99 6.71 -8.61 -12.23
C PHE A 99 5.33 -8.43 -12.87
N CYS A 100 5.07 -7.29 -13.51
CA CYS A 100 3.81 -7.03 -14.21
C CYS A 100 3.58 -7.97 -15.40
N HIS A 101 4.65 -8.50 -16.01
CA HIS A 101 4.53 -9.52 -17.05
C HIS A 101 3.98 -10.84 -16.49
N SER A 102 4.36 -11.18 -15.26
CA SER A 102 3.98 -12.44 -14.60
C SER A 102 2.72 -12.37 -13.74
N CYS A 103 2.34 -11.16 -13.31
CA CYS A 103 1.24 -10.92 -12.39
C CYS A 103 0.14 -10.06 -13.03
N ASN A 104 -1.11 -10.20 -12.59
CA ASN A 104 -2.20 -9.35 -13.07
C ASN A 104 -2.15 -7.97 -12.38
N ALA A 105 -1.13 -7.18 -12.75
CA ALA A 105 -0.76 -5.95 -12.07
C ALA A 105 -0.87 -4.70 -12.96
N ALA A 106 -1.17 -3.56 -12.33
CA ALA A 106 -1.11 -2.24 -12.93
C ALA A 106 -0.28 -1.30 -12.04
N VAL A 107 0.50 -0.40 -12.64
CA VAL A 107 1.39 0.53 -11.91
C VAL A 107 0.78 1.93 -11.90
N TYR A 108 0.15 2.31 -10.78
CA TYR A 108 -0.36 3.66 -10.60
C TYR A 108 0.78 4.64 -10.34
N VAL A 109 0.86 5.67 -11.19
CA VAL A 109 1.89 6.71 -11.12
C VAL A 109 1.29 8.10 -11.13
N ASN A 110 2.06 9.06 -10.61
CA ASN A 110 1.81 10.49 -10.77
C ASN A 110 3.13 11.23 -11.03
N HIS A 111 3.09 12.57 -10.94
CA HIS A 111 4.25 13.41 -11.23
C HIS A 111 5.43 13.24 -10.29
N PHE A 112 5.25 12.67 -9.08
CA PHE A 112 6.34 12.42 -8.14
C PHE A 112 6.97 11.04 -8.32
N SER A 113 6.32 10.15 -9.07
CA SER A 113 6.75 8.76 -9.21
C SER A 113 8.05 8.59 -9.99
N ASN A 114 8.35 9.46 -10.96
CA ASN A 114 9.48 9.30 -11.89
C ASN A 114 9.58 7.91 -12.56
N TYR A 115 8.46 7.18 -12.65
CA TYR A 115 8.37 5.85 -13.26
C TYR A 115 7.64 5.94 -14.60
N HIS A 116 8.29 5.41 -15.65
CA HIS A 116 7.78 5.39 -17.02
C HIS A 116 7.94 3.98 -17.62
N GLY A 117 7.08 3.06 -17.20
CA GLY A 117 7.05 1.67 -17.69
C GLY A 117 5.80 1.32 -18.49
N ALA A 118 5.81 0.18 -19.17
CA ALA A 118 4.74 -0.24 -20.08
C ALA A 118 3.37 -0.43 -19.40
N TYR A 119 3.38 -0.81 -18.12
CA TYR A 119 2.17 -1.08 -17.32
C TYR A 119 1.74 0.11 -16.45
N SER A 120 2.26 1.31 -16.74
CA SER A 120 1.94 2.50 -15.95
C SER A 120 0.59 3.12 -16.32
N VAL A 121 -0.10 3.63 -15.30
CA VAL A 121 -1.41 4.27 -15.42
C VAL A 121 -1.38 5.56 -14.59
N SER A 122 -1.61 6.69 -15.25
CA SER A 122 -1.85 7.99 -14.60
C SER A 122 -3.35 8.30 -14.67
N ALA A 123 -4.08 7.90 -13.62
CA ALA A 123 -5.55 7.85 -13.63
C ALA A 123 -6.20 8.64 -12.49
N ASN A 124 -5.57 9.73 -12.05
CA ASN A 124 -6.11 10.57 -10.96
C ASN A 124 -7.55 11.04 -11.24
N LEU A 125 -7.85 11.47 -12.47
CA LEU A 125 -9.19 11.89 -12.86
C LEU A 125 -10.19 10.72 -12.84
N ALA A 126 -9.81 9.55 -13.36
CA ALA A 126 -10.66 8.36 -13.32
C ALA A 126 -10.95 7.92 -11.88
N VAL A 127 -9.95 7.95 -11.01
CA VAL A 127 -10.11 7.66 -9.57
C VAL A 127 -11.04 8.67 -8.91
N SER A 128 -10.89 9.97 -9.22
CA SER A 128 -11.81 11.02 -8.78
C SER A 128 -13.25 10.77 -9.24
N GLY A 129 -13.41 10.22 -10.45
CA GLY A 129 -14.69 9.77 -11.02
C GLY A 129 -15.23 8.46 -10.45
N GLY A 130 -14.52 7.81 -9.51
CA GLY A 130 -14.97 6.59 -8.84
C GLY A 130 -14.49 5.28 -9.48
N ALA A 131 -13.44 5.31 -10.31
CA ALA A 131 -12.83 4.12 -10.93
C ALA A 131 -12.57 2.98 -9.94
N MET A 132 -12.20 3.31 -8.70
CA MET A 132 -11.85 2.31 -7.68
C MET A 132 -13.03 1.42 -7.27
N LYS A 133 -14.28 1.83 -7.51
CA LYS A 133 -15.46 0.97 -7.29
C LYS A 133 -15.54 -0.18 -8.28
N LEU A 134 -15.02 0.02 -9.49
CA LEU A 134 -14.99 -0.98 -10.57
C LEU A 134 -13.68 -1.77 -10.56
N LEU A 135 -12.59 -1.09 -10.26
CA LEU A 135 -11.22 -1.59 -10.37
C LEU A 135 -10.56 -1.82 -9.00
N ALA A 136 -11.35 -2.16 -7.97
CA ALA A 136 -10.81 -2.42 -6.64
C ALA A 136 -9.73 -3.51 -6.69
N PRO A 137 -8.49 -3.25 -6.20
CA PRO A 137 -7.45 -4.27 -6.12
C PRO A 137 -7.72 -5.24 -4.98
N ASP A 138 -7.16 -6.44 -5.10
CA ASP A 138 -7.05 -7.38 -3.99
C ASP A 138 -5.80 -7.07 -3.15
N ILE A 139 -4.73 -6.60 -3.80
CA ILE A 139 -3.44 -6.27 -3.17
C ILE A 139 -2.96 -4.91 -3.67
N ILE A 140 -2.56 -4.05 -2.73
CA ILE A 140 -1.87 -2.78 -2.98
C ILE A 140 -0.41 -2.98 -2.59
N ILE A 141 0.52 -2.64 -3.48
CA ILE A 141 1.96 -2.65 -3.19
C ILE A 141 2.46 -1.22 -3.27
N THR A 142 2.97 -0.64 -2.18
CA THR A 142 3.51 0.73 -2.20
C THR A 142 5.03 0.76 -2.19
N ILE A 143 5.60 1.50 -3.15
CA ILE A 143 7.03 1.87 -3.20
C ILE A 143 7.19 3.39 -3.22
N GLY A 144 8.38 3.88 -2.89
CA GLY A 144 8.64 5.33 -2.80
C GLY A 144 7.97 5.99 -1.60
N GLY A 145 7.89 7.32 -1.60
CA GLY A 145 7.34 8.15 -0.54
C GLY A 145 5.84 8.42 -0.68
N GLN A 146 5.45 9.66 -0.38
CA GLN A 146 4.06 10.09 -0.48
C GLN A 146 3.63 10.25 -1.95
N THR A 147 2.36 9.99 -2.24
CA THR A 147 1.80 10.28 -3.57
C THR A 147 1.32 11.72 -3.68
N GLY A 148 0.83 12.34 -2.60
CA GLY A 148 0.14 13.64 -2.69
C GLY A 148 -1.18 13.59 -3.49
N ASP A 149 -1.69 12.37 -3.75
CA ASP A 149 -2.90 12.12 -4.53
C ASP A 149 -4.08 11.87 -3.58
N TYR A 150 -4.84 12.92 -3.27
CA TYR A 150 -5.98 12.84 -2.35
C TYR A 150 -7.13 11.95 -2.87
N PRO A 151 -7.52 12.00 -4.16
CA PRO A 151 -8.49 11.06 -4.72
C PRO A 151 -8.07 9.60 -4.51
N LEU A 152 -6.82 9.24 -4.82
CA LEU A 152 -6.29 7.90 -4.61
C LEU A 152 -6.30 7.54 -3.12
N TYR A 153 -5.81 8.43 -2.26
CA TYR A 153 -5.81 8.21 -0.81
C TYR A 153 -7.20 7.88 -0.28
N SER A 154 -8.19 8.71 -0.62
CA SER A 154 -9.58 8.51 -0.19
C SER A 154 -10.17 7.20 -0.73
N ALA A 155 -9.90 6.90 -2.01
CA ALA A 155 -10.39 5.69 -2.66
C ALA A 155 -9.82 4.41 -2.01
N LEU A 156 -8.51 4.37 -1.74
CA LEU A 156 -7.86 3.20 -1.13
C LEU A 156 -8.22 3.03 0.35
N LEU A 157 -8.36 4.13 1.09
CA LEU A 157 -8.82 4.11 2.50
C LEU A 157 -10.21 3.48 2.63
N GLY A 158 -11.09 3.74 1.66
CA GLY A 158 -12.47 3.25 1.59
C GLY A 158 -12.62 1.75 1.26
N LEU A 159 -11.54 1.06 0.87
CA LEU A 159 -11.61 -0.38 0.55
C LEU A 159 -11.68 -1.24 1.81
N SER A 160 -12.52 -2.27 1.82
CA SER A 160 -12.68 -3.15 2.99
C SER A 160 -11.82 -4.41 2.93
N ASN A 161 -11.76 -5.05 1.75
CA ASN A 161 -11.18 -6.37 1.51
C ASN A 161 -9.93 -6.29 0.63
N VAL A 162 -8.94 -5.51 1.07
CA VAL A 162 -7.67 -5.33 0.37
C VAL A 162 -6.52 -5.53 1.34
N GLU A 163 -5.46 -6.19 0.88
CA GLU A 163 -4.18 -6.22 1.57
C GLU A 163 -3.30 -5.07 1.08
N HIS A 164 -2.66 -4.35 1.99
CA HIS A 164 -1.60 -3.41 1.63
C HIS A 164 -0.25 -3.94 2.06
N TRP A 165 0.67 -3.98 1.11
CA TRP A 165 2.05 -4.37 1.27
C TRP A 165 2.96 -3.16 1.05
N ARG A 166 3.90 -2.95 1.96
CA ARG A 166 4.92 -1.91 1.86
C ARG A 166 6.24 -2.52 1.45
N VAL A 167 6.92 -1.95 0.45
CA VAL A 167 8.28 -2.33 0.10
C VAL A 167 9.19 -1.13 0.23
N ASN A 168 10.19 -1.21 1.10
CA ASN A 168 11.19 -0.19 1.33
C ASN A 168 12.43 -0.76 2.01
N GLU A 169 13.57 -0.09 1.86
CA GLU A 169 14.84 -0.58 2.42
C GLU A 169 14.93 -0.43 3.94
N GLU A 170 14.14 0.47 4.53
CA GLU A 170 14.19 0.77 5.97
C GLU A 170 13.29 -0.11 6.83
N GLY A 171 12.27 -0.75 6.24
CA GLY A 171 11.32 -1.61 6.98
C GLY A 171 10.33 -0.85 7.87
N ASP A 172 10.23 0.47 7.69
CA ASP A 172 9.33 1.37 8.43
C ASP A 172 7.85 0.97 8.34
N VAL A 173 7.15 1.12 9.47
CA VAL A 173 5.72 0.81 9.58
C VAL A 173 4.88 2.01 9.12
N VAL A 174 4.52 2.02 7.84
CA VAL A 174 3.71 3.10 7.23
C VAL A 174 2.36 2.58 6.76
N ASP A 175 1.34 2.69 7.62
CA ASP A 175 -0.03 2.22 7.36
C ASP A 175 -0.94 3.32 6.79
N THR A 176 -0.53 3.92 5.66
CA THR A 176 -1.21 5.08 5.05
C THR A 176 -2.70 4.85 4.81
N TYR A 177 -3.09 3.65 4.41
CA TYR A 177 -4.48 3.33 4.05
C TYR A 177 -5.23 2.57 5.16
N SER A 178 -4.62 2.33 6.32
CA SER A 178 -5.17 1.46 7.38
C SER A 178 -5.45 0.02 6.91
N LYS A 179 -4.64 -0.46 5.95
CA LYS A 179 -4.74 -1.81 5.33
C LYS A 179 -3.42 -2.59 5.38
N LEU A 180 -2.37 -2.04 6.00
CA LEU A 180 -1.04 -2.65 6.00
C LEU A 180 -1.08 -4.03 6.64
N THR A 181 -0.54 -5.02 5.93
CA THR A 181 -0.51 -6.43 6.33
C THR A 181 0.88 -7.03 6.18
N LYS A 182 1.66 -6.59 5.19
CA LYS A 182 3.02 -7.07 4.95
C LYS A 182 3.99 -5.90 4.72
N ILE A 183 5.19 -6.01 5.27
CA ILE A 183 6.31 -5.10 5.02
C ILE A 183 7.46 -5.95 4.46
N PHE A 184 8.05 -5.51 3.36
CA PHE A 184 9.24 -6.12 2.78
C PHE A 184 10.39 -5.13 2.92
N GLU A 185 11.29 -5.43 3.86
CA GLU A 185 12.49 -4.66 4.17
C GLU A 185 13.62 -5.03 3.20
N VAL A 186 13.48 -4.55 1.96
CA VAL A 186 14.41 -4.81 0.85
C VAL A 186 14.33 -3.68 -0.18
N PRO A 187 15.34 -3.56 -1.06
CA PRO A 187 15.21 -2.75 -2.25
C PRO A 187 14.05 -3.20 -3.14
N ASP A 188 13.36 -2.24 -3.76
CA ASP A 188 12.20 -2.48 -4.63
C ASP A 188 12.50 -3.47 -5.76
N PHE A 189 13.65 -3.32 -6.43
CA PHE A 189 14.05 -4.24 -7.50
C PHE A 189 14.18 -5.69 -7.02
N TYR A 190 14.64 -5.88 -5.79
CA TYR A 190 14.87 -7.20 -5.23
C TYR A 190 13.53 -7.87 -4.95
N PHE A 191 12.59 -7.10 -4.37
CA PHE A 191 11.22 -7.56 -4.17
C PHE A 191 10.58 -8.01 -5.49
N PHE A 192 10.56 -7.14 -6.51
CA PHE A 192 9.89 -7.45 -7.77
C PHE A 192 10.55 -8.61 -8.53
N GLN A 193 11.89 -8.70 -8.51
CA GLN A 193 12.61 -9.85 -9.09
C GLN A 193 12.23 -11.17 -8.40
N ARG A 194 12.18 -11.17 -7.06
CA ARG A 194 11.87 -12.38 -6.28
C ARG A 194 10.40 -12.78 -6.36
N MET A 195 9.50 -11.82 -6.53
CA MET A 195 8.05 -12.04 -6.60
C MET A 195 7.53 -12.25 -8.02
N SER A 196 8.38 -12.11 -9.04
CA SER A 196 8.02 -12.45 -10.42
C SER A 196 7.87 -13.97 -10.56
N ALA A 197 6.71 -14.42 -11.04
CA ALA A 197 6.49 -15.81 -11.39
C ALA A 197 6.99 -16.08 -12.83
N GLY A 198 7.19 -17.35 -13.18
CA GLY A 198 7.58 -17.75 -14.54
C GLY A 198 6.41 -17.83 -15.54
N GLU A 199 5.17 -17.66 -15.08
CA GLU A 199 3.97 -17.74 -15.91
C GLU A 199 3.59 -16.36 -16.44
N ILE A 200 3.05 -16.28 -17.65
CA ILE A 200 2.62 -15.03 -18.27
C ILE A 200 1.19 -14.70 -17.83
N SER A 201 0.98 -13.47 -17.37
CA SER A 201 -0.33 -12.93 -17.00
C SER A 201 -1.14 -12.52 -18.23
N ASP A 202 -2.47 -12.56 -18.12
CA ASP A 202 -3.37 -12.08 -19.18
C ASP A 202 -3.49 -10.54 -19.26
N HIS A 203 -2.93 -9.84 -18.26
CA HIS A 203 -2.94 -8.39 -18.10
C HIS A 203 -4.33 -7.74 -18.09
N THR A 204 -5.38 -8.52 -17.77
CA THR A 204 -6.77 -8.04 -17.76
C THR A 204 -7.00 -6.85 -16.84
N TYR A 205 -6.30 -6.79 -15.70
CA TYR A 205 -6.42 -5.69 -14.75
C TYR A 205 -5.81 -4.39 -15.30
N PHE A 206 -4.62 -4.47 -15.90
CA PHE A 206 -3.99 -3.32 -16.57
C PHE A 206 -4.84 -2.82 -17.74
N GLN A 207 -5.35 -3.73 -18.58
CA GLN A 207 -6.22 -3.38 -19.70
C GLN A 207 -7.48 -2.63 -19.23
N ALA A 208 -8.14 -3.13 -18.18
CA ALA A 208 -9.33 -2.47 -17.61
C ALA A 208 -9.04 -1.05 -17.09
N TRP A 209 -7.86 -0.84 -16.49
CA TRP A 209 -7.39 0.50 -16.11
C TRP A 209 -7.19 1.40 -17.32
N THR A 210 -6.52 0.92 -18.36
CA THR A 210 -6.25 1.67 -19.59
C THR A 210 -7.55 2.05 -20.30
N GLU A 211 -8.48 1.11 -20.46
CA GLU A 211 -9.78 1.34 -21.10
C GLU A 211 -10.59 2.40 -20.37
N LEU A 212 -10.70 2.28 -19.03
CA LEU A 212 -11.42 3.25 -18.22
C LEU A 212 -10.76 4.64 -18.30
N ASN A 213 -9.42 4.71 -18.21
CA ASN A 213 -8.71 5.98 -18.27
C ASN A 213 -8.86 6.66 -19.64
N ASN A 214 -8.85 5.87 -20.73
CA ASN A 214 -9.05 6.37 -22.10
C ASN A 214 -10.49 6.83 -22.36
N SER A 215 -11.47 6.36 -21.58
CA SER A 215 -12.86 6.82 -21.66
C SER A 215 -13.07 8.20 -21.02
N MET A 216 -12.09 8.69 -20.25
CA MET A 216 -12.18 10.00 -19.60
C MET A 216 -11.99 11.13 -20.62
N ASN A 217 -12.85 12.15 -20.54
CA ASN A 217 -12.70 13.36 -21.35
C ASN A 217 -11.82 14.37 -20.60
N TYR A 218 -10.66 14.68 -21.17
CA TYR A 218 -9.73 15.70 -20.67
C TYR A 218 -9.87 17.04 -21.39
N ASP A 219 -10.64 17.10 -22.48
CA ASP A 219 -10.94 18.33 -23.22
C ASP A 219 -12.01 19.11 -22.45
N VAL A 220 -11.55 19.89 -21.50
CA VAL A 220 -12.36 20.88 -20.79
C VAL A 220 -12.04 22.25 -21.37
N GLU A 221 -13.03 22.88 -22.00
CA GLU A 221 -12.96 24.32 -22.27
C GLU A 221 -13.01 25.05 -20.92
N LEU A 222 -11.84 25.39 -20.38
CA LEU A 222 -11.75 26.28 -19.24
C LEU A 222 -11.96 27.70 -19.74
N PRO A 223 -13.01 28.41 -19.28
CA PRO A 223 -13.13 29.83 -19.59
C PRO A 223 -11.86 30.52 -19.06
N PHE A 224 -11.19 31.29 -19.91
CA PHE A 224 -10.09 32.13 -19.45
C PHE A 224 -10.59 32.97 -18.27
N SER A 225 -9.94 32.85 -17.12
CA SER A 225 -10.24 33.70 -15.97
C SER A 225 -10.13 35.15 -16.45
N ASN A 226 -11.18 35.94 -16.23
CA ASN A 226 -11.08 37.38 -16.43
C ASN A 226 -9.91 37.91 -15.56
N LEU A 227 -8.98 38.61 -16.21
CA LEU A 227 -7.89 39.35 -15.58
C LEU A 227 -8.41 40.45 -14.66
#